data_AF-A0A5N5WYH9-F1
#
_entry.id   AF-A0A5N5WYH9-F1
#
_cell.length_a   1.000
_cell.length_b   1.000
_cell.length_c   1.000
_cell.angle_alpha   90.00
_cell.angle_beta   90.00
_cell.angle_gamma   90.00
#
_symmetry.space_group_name_H-M   'P 1'
#
loop_
_entity.id
_entity.type
_entity.pdbx_description
1 polymer ?
#
loop_
_entity_poly.entity_id
_entity_poly.type
_entity_poly.pdbx_seq_one_letter_code
_entity_poly.pdbx_strand_id
1 'polypeptide(L)'
;MSLQAQAKSTYRALLRELPRRTLSNPTPLQSRIREYYCNQNAPEKADEEAVRARLEEADQLVQYARAQRMYAKLVDRYNPGMTMDEQEKIRLTARRVGMDLPVEAKDRKD
;
A
#
# COMPACT_ATOMS: atom_id res chain seq x y z
N MET A 1 -4.41 -25.18 -14.53
CA MET A 1 -3.38 -25.03 -13.45
C MET A 1 -3.84 -25.85 -12.26
N SER A 2 -2.95 -26.56 -11.56
CA SER A 2 -3.32 -27.20 -10.30
C SER A 2 -3.72 -26.13 -9.26
N LEU A 3 -4.76 -26.39 -8.47
CA LEU A 3 -5.21 -25.55 -7.36
C LEU A 3 -4.06 -25.19 -6.41
N GLN A 4 -3.18 -26.15 -6.14
CA GLN A 4 -1.99 -25.93 -5.32
C GLN A 4 -0.96 -25.02 -5.99
N ALA A 5 -0.82 -25.11 -7.32
CA ALA A 5 0.07 -24.23 -8.07
C ALA A 5 -0.45 -22.80 -8.09
N GLN A 6 -1.77 -22.62 -8.25
CA GLN A 6 -2.44 -21.32 -8.15
C GLN A 6 -2.24 -20.73 -6.75
N ALA A 7 -2.51 -21.48 -5.68
CA ALA A 7 -2.30 -21.04 -4.31
C ALA A 7 -0.87 -20.56 -4.04
N LYS A 8 0.14 -21.30 -4.52
CA LYS A 8 1.55 -20.88 -4.40
C LYS A 8 1.85 -19.60 -5.20
N SER A 9 1.22 -19.44 -6.37
CA SER A 9 1.37 -18.25 -7.20
C SER A 9 0.78 -17.01 -6.52
N THR A 10 -0.47 -17.10 -6.05
CA THR A 10 -1.18 -15.99 -5.40
C THR A 10 -0.49 -15.58 -4.10
N TYR A 11 -0.07 -16.56 -3.28
CA TYR A 11 0.72 -16.33 -2.07
C TYR A 11 2.00 -15.52 -2.35
N ARG A 12 2.79 -15.95 -3.35
CA ARG A 12 4.03 -15.23 -3.73
C ARG A 12 3.73 -13.85 -4.29
N ALA A 13 2.63 -13.68 -5.02
CA ALA A 13 2.22 -12.38 -5.54
C ALA A 13 1.85 -11.42 -4.40
N LEU A 14 1.06 -11.86 -3.41
CA LEU A 14 0.72 -11.07 -2.21
C LEU A 14 1.98 -10.64 -1.45
N LEU A 15 2.89 -11.58 -1.19
CA LEU A 15 4.12 -11.28 -0.45
C LEU A 15 5.03 -10.27 -1.17
N ARG A 16 4.96 -10.17 -2.50
CA ARG A 16 5.76 -9.20 -3.27
C ARG A 16 5.20 -7.78 -3.22
N GLU A 17 3.90 -7.62 -2.99
CA GLU A 17 3.29 -6.28 -2.84
C GLU A 17 3.49 -5.72 -1.42
N LEU A 18 3.77 -6.58 -0.44
CA LEU A 18 4.16 -6.13 0.89
C LEU A 18 5.54 -5.45 0.90
N PRO A 19 5.76 -4.48 1.80
CA PRO A 19 7.07 -3.83 1.94
C PRO A 19 8.18 -4.87 2.14
N ARG A 20 9.24 -4.79 1.33
CA ARG A 20 10.40 -5.69 1.43
C ARG A 20 11.09 -5.47 2.77
N ARG A 21 11.24 -6.55 3.54
CA ARG A 21 12.01 -6.58 4.78
C ARG A 21 13.00 -7.73 4.74
N THR A 22 13.98 -7.69 5.62
CA THR A 22 14.94 -8.79 5.76
C THR A 22 14.22 -10.06 6.21
N LEU A 23 14.62 -11.21 5.67
CA LEU A 23 14.00 -12.51 5.96
C LEU A 23 14.07 -12.89 7.45
N SER A 24 15.00 -12.29 8.20
CA SER A 24 15.21 -12.52 9.64
C SER A 24 14.11 -11.93 10.52
N ASN A 25 13.37 -10.90 10.06
CA ASN A 25 12.36 -10.21 10.86
C ASN A 25 11.03 -10.12 10.08
N PRO A 26 10.30 -11.25 9.93
CA PRO A 26 9.01 -11.25 9.26
C PRO A 26 7.99 -10.40 10.02
N THR A 27 7.09 -9.73 9.31
CA THR A 27 6.04 -8.95 9.96
C THR A 27 4.95 -9.87 10.53
N PRO A 28 4.23 -9.45 11.58
CA PRO A 28 3.07 -10.20 12.06
C PRO A 28 2.05 -10.48 10.95
N LEU A 29 1.90 -9.56 10.00
CA LEU A 29 1.04 -9.73 8.83
C LEU A 29 1.53 -10.87 7.91
N GLN A 30 2.83 -10.95 7.64
CA GLN A 30 3.40 -12.05 6.84
C GLN A 30 3.15 -13.41 7.51
N SER A 31 3.33 -13.50 8.83
CA SER A 31 3.02 -14.71 9.60
C SER A 31 1.54 -15.08 9.50
N ARG A 32 0.62 -14.12 9.63
CA ARG A 32 -0.83 -14.34 9.47
C ARG A 32 -1.22 -14.79 8.07
N ILE A 33 -0.65 -14.20 7.02
CA ILE A 33 -0.90 -14.63 5.63
C ILE A 33 -0.37 -16.04 5.44
N ARG A 34 0.84 -16.33 5.95
CA ARG A 34 1.40 -17.68 5.90
C ARG A 34 0.49 -18.68 6.63
N GLU A 35 0.00 -18.35 7.80
CA GLU A 35 -0.98 -19.15 8.54
C GLU A 35 -2.26 -19.33 7.72
N TYR A 36 -2.81 -18.30 7.06
CA TYR A 36 -4.02 -18.47 6.24
C TYR A 36 -3.85 -19.46 5.07
N TYR A 37 -2.66 -19.50 4.47
CA TYR A 37 -2.34 -20.42 3.37
C TYR A 37 -1.88 -21.81 3.85
N CYS A 38 -1.30 -21.91 5.05
CA CYS A 38 -0.79 -23.16 5.64
C CYS A 38 -1.81 -23.86 6.56
N ASN A 39 -2.50 -23.11 7.42
CA ASN A 39 -3.71 -23.53 8.13
C ASN A 39 -4.89 -23.56 7.16
N GLN A 40 -4.81 -24.50 6.22
CA GLN A 40 -6.02 -25.20 5.82
C GLN A 40 -6.46 -26.02 7.04
N ASN A 41 -7.08 -25.36 8.03
CA ASN A 41 -8.00 -26.06 8.93
C ASN A 41 -9.05 -26.67 8.01
N ALA A 42 -8.80 -27.90 7.61
CA ALA A 42 -9.69 -28.68 6.78
C ALA A 42 -11.00 -28.79 7.55
N PRO A 43 -12.13 -28.22 7.09
CA PRO A 43 -13.27 -29.11 7.08
C PRO A 43 -12.79 -30.27 6.20
N GLU A 44 -12.82 -31.49 6.70
CA GLU A 44 -12.41 -32.69 5.95
C GLU A 44 -13.18 -32.88 4.62
N LYS A 45 -14.09 -31.94 4.31
CA LYS A 45 -14.81 -31.70 3.06
C LYS A 45 -14.92 -30.19 2.77
N ALA A 46 -13.80 -29.48 2.55
CA ALA A 46 -13.90 -28.16 1.92
C ALA A 46 -14.29 -28.38 0.46
N ASP A 47 -15.47 -27.91 0.06
CA ASP A 47 -15.87 -27.94 -1.34
C ASP A 47 -14.77 -27.27 -2.18
N GLU A 48 -14.32 -27.93 -3.25
CA GLU A 48 -13.27 -27.39 -4.12
C GLU A 48 -13.61 -25.97 -4.61
N GLU A 49 -14.89 -25.70 -4.78
CA GLU A 49 -15.45 -24.40 -5.15
C GLU A 49 -15.16 -23.33 -4.10
N ALA A 50 -15.30 -23.63 -2.82
CA ALA A 50 -14.98 -22.70 -1.74
C ALA A 50 -13.48 -22.36 -1.69
N VAL A 51 -12.62 -23.34 -1.99
CA VAL A 51 -11.17 -23.11 -2.09
C VAL A 51 -10.84 -22.23 -3.31
N ARG A 52 -11.50 -22.46 -4.45
CA ARG A 52 -11.35 -21.63 -5.65
C ARG A 52 -11.79 -20.19 -5.39
N ALA A 53 -12.96 -19.99 -4.77
CA ALA A 53 -13.46 -18.65 -4.42
C ALA A 53 -12.45 -17.87 -3.56
N ARG A 54 -11.86 -18.51 -2.53
CA ARG A 54 -10.82 -17.89 -1.70
C ARG A 54 -9.55 -17.52 -2.46
N LEU A 55 -9.17 -18.33 -3.47
CA LEU A 55 -8.02 -18.01 -4.31
C LEU A 55 -8.31 -16.84 -5.25
N GLU A 56 -9.54 -16.75 -5.77
CA GLU A 56 -9.98 -15.62 -6.58
C GLU A 56 -10.01 -14.32 -5.75
N GLU A 57 -10.51 -14.37 -4.52
CA GLU A 57 -10.44 -13.25 -3.57
C GLU A 57 -8.99 -12.80 -3.33
N ALA A 58 -8.07 -13.75 -3.15
CA ALA A 58 -6.66 -13.43 -2.99
C ALA A 58 -6.07 -12.77 -4.25
N ASP A 59 -6.45 -13.23 -5.45
CA ASP A 59 -6.04 -12.60 -6.71
C ASP A 59 -6.59 -11.18 -6.85
N GLN A 60 -7.84 -10.94 -6.46
CA GLN A 60 -8.43 -9.59 -6.42
C GLN A 60 -7.64 -8.66 -5.48
N LEU A 61 -7.26 -9.16 -4.29
CA LEU A 61 -6.44 -8.40 -3.35
C LEU A 61 -5.06 -8.04 -3.93
N VAL A 62 -4.43 -8.97 -4.65
CA VAL A 62 -3.16 -8.69 -5.37
C VAL A 62 -3.34 -7.56 -6.39
N GLN A 63 -4.42 -7.60 -7.17
CA GLN A 63 -4.72 -6.56 -8.16
C GLN A 63 -4.95 -5.20 -7.49
N TYR A 64 -5.72 -5.18 -6.40
CA TYR A 64 -5.95 -3.99 -5.62
C TYR A 64 -4.65 -3.39 -5.07
N ALA A 65 -3.78 -4.22 -4.47
CA ALA A 65 -2.50 -3.75 -3.94
C ALA A 65 -1.59 -3.15 -5.03
N ARG A 66 -1.57 -3.76 -6.22
CA ARG A 66 -0.85 -3.21 -7.38
C ARG A 66 -1.41 -1.87 -7.84
N ALA A 67 -2.75 -1.77 -7.91
CA ALA A 67 -3.44 -0.54 -8.26
C ALA A 67 -3.15 0.57 -7.25
N GLN A 68 -3.17 0.25 -5.95
CA GLN A 68 -2.86 1.21 -4.88
C GLN A 68 -1.43 1.74 -4.98
N ARG A 69 -0.45 0.88 -5.29
CA ARG A 69 0.94 1.30 -5.53
C ARG A 69 1.05 2.23 -6.74
N MET A 70 0.34 1.93 -7.83
CA MET A 70 0.32 2.79 -9.02
C MET A 70 -0.37 4.12 -8.74
N TYR A 71 -1.49 4.10 -8.02
CA TYR A 71 -2.21 5.28 -7.59
C TYR A 71 -1.29 6.22 -6.78
N ALA A 72 -0.62 5.70 -5.74
CA ALA A 72 0.32 6.50 -4.94
C ALA A 72 1.40 7.16 -5.82
N LYS A 73 2.01 6.41 -6.74
CA LYS A 73 3.00 6.95 -7.70
C LYS A 73 2.44 8.05 -8.60
N LEU A 74 1.19 7.93 -9.04
CA LEU A 74 0.54 8.92 -9.90
C LEU A 74 0.21 10.18 -9.10
N VAL A 75 -0.29 10.03 -7.88
CA VAL A 75 -0.55 11.15 -6.98
C VAL A 75 0.73 11.94 -6.71
N ASP A 76 1.83 11.26 -6.37
CA ASP A 76 3.12 11.94 -6.12
C ASP A 76 3.64 12.68 -7.36
N ARG A 77 3.45 12.11 -8.55
CA ARG A 77 3.93 12.69 -9.82
C ARG A 77 3.13 13.92 -10.25
N TYR A 78 1.80 13.83 -10.18
CA TYR A 78 0.92 14.85 -10.73
C TYR A 78 0.41 15.84 -9.69
N ASN A 79 0.56 15.53 -8.40
CA ASN A 79 0.16 16.41 -7.30
C ASN A 79 1.26 16.55 -6.22
N PRO A 80 2.47 17.02 -6.58
CA PRO A 80 3.58 17.17 -5.63
C PRO A 80 3.33 18.22 -4.55
N GLY A 81 2.37 19.12 -4.75
CA GLY A 81 1.99 20.16 -3.79
C GLY A 81 0.81 19.80 -2.90
N MET A 82 0.34 18.54 -2.91
CA MET A 82 -0.85 18.15 -2.15
C MET A 82 -0.63 18.24 -0.64
N THR A 83 0.58 17.92 -0.18
CA THR A 83 0.97 17.93 1.24
C THR A 83 1.46 19.29 1.72
N MET A 84 1.62 20.27 0.82
CA MET A 84 2.16 21.59 1.15
C MET A 84 1.04 22.54 1.56
N ASP A 85 1.21 23.15 2.73
CA ASP A 85 0.26 24.12 3.27
C ASP A 85 0.19 25.37 2.37
N GLU A 86 -0.95 26.04 2.40
CA GLU A 86 -1.22 27.22 1.56
C GLU A 86 -0.26 28.37 1.88
N GLN A 87 0.07 28.58 3.16
CA GLN A 87 1.05 29.61 3.55
C GLN A 87 2.45 29.31 3.00
N GLU A 88 2.86 28.04 3.01
CA GLU A 88 4.16 27.62 2.48
C GLU A 88 4.22 27.75 0.95
N LYS A 89 3.11 27.47 0.25
CA LYS A 89 2.95 27.76 -1.19
C LYS A 89 3.16 29.23 -1.49
N ILE A 90 2.47 30.11 -0.77
CA ILE A 90 2.57 31.57 -0.95
C ILE A 90 4.00 32.05 -0.70
N ARG A 91 4.68 31.51 0.31
CA ARG A 91 6.07 31.86 0.61
C ARG A 91 7.04 31.43 -0.50
N LEU A 92 6.89 30.22 -1.04
CA LEU A 92 7.76 29.72 -2.11
C LEU A 92 7.52 30.45 -3.43
N THR A 93 6.28 30.82 -3.76
CA THR A 93 5.99 31.65 -4.93
C THR A 93 6.53 33.07 -4.78
N ALA A 94 6.42 33.67 -3.59
CA ALA A 94 7.04 34.98 -3.30
C ALA A 94 8.57 34.94 -3.49
N ARG A 95 9.24 33.91 -2.96
CA ARG A 95 10.69 33.73 -3.14
C ARG A 95 11.11 33.57 -4.59
N ARG A 96 10.27 32.94 -5.42
CA ARG A 96 10.52 32.77 -6.86
C ARG A 96 10.64 34.11 -7.60
N VAL A 97 9.97 35.16 -7.11
CA VAL A 97 10.04 36.52 -7.66
C VAL A 97 11.03 37.43 -6.90
N GLY A 98 11.81 36.87 -5.97
CA GLY A 98 12.76 37.62 -5.15
C GLY A 98 12.11 38.46 -4.04
N MET A 99 10.87 38.11 -3.64
CA MET A 99 10.13 38.79 -2.59
C MET A 99 10.00 37.88 -1.36
N ASP A 100 10.11 38.44 -0.16
CA ASP A 100 9.81 37.71 1.08
C ASP A 100 8.45 38.11 1.62
N LEU A 101 7.71 37.12 2.14
CA LEU A 101 6.38 37.32 2.69
C LEU A 101 6.47 38.07 4.03
N PRO A 102 5.69 39.15 4.26
CA PRO A 102 5.69 39.86 5.53
C PRO A 102 5.19 38.97 6.68
N VAL A 103 5.74 39.16 7.88
CA VAL A 103 5.29 38.46 9.09
C VAL A 103 3.86 38.89 9.41
N GLU A 104 2.94 37.94 9.48
CA GLU A 104 1.55 38.23 9.85
C GLU A 104 1.49 38.80 11.28
N ALA A 105 0.61 39.77 11.50
CA ALA A 105 0.52 40.47 12.80
C ALA A 105 0.21 39.54 14.00
N LYS A 106 -0.29 38.33 13.74
CA LYS A 106 -0.57 37.30 14.76
C LYS A 106 0.70 36.58 15.27
N ASP A 107 1.79 36.61 14.51
CA ASP A 107 3.06 35.95 14.86
C ASP A 107 4.10 36.91 15.45
N ARG A 108 3.80 38.22 15.51
CA ARG A 108 4.58 39.17 16.31
C ARG A 108 4.30 38.91 17.78
N LYS A 109 5.20 38.18 18.44
CA LYS A 109 5.31 38.23 19.89
C LYS A 109 5.86 39.61 20.29
N ASP A 110 5.17 40.26 21.23
CA ASP A 110 5.63 41.47 21.92
C ASP A 110 7.02 41.29 22.55
#